data_AF-A0A917DE06-F1
#
_entry.id   AF-A0A917DE06-F1
#
_cell.length_a   1.000
_cell.length_b   1.000
_cell.length_c   1.000
_cell.angle_alpha   90.00
_cell.angle_beta   90.00
_cell.angle_gamma   90.00
#
_symmetry.space_group_name_H-M   'P 1'
#
loop_
_entity.id
_entity.type
_entity.pdbx_description
1 polymer ?
#
loop_
_entity_poly.entity_id
_entity_poly.type
_entity_poly.pdbx_seq_one_letter_code
_entity_poly.pdbx_strand_id
1 'polypeptide(L)' 'MSIQPPRLPEGHPDRSIECQFQIEPLFQAIVHKALAAGWTEDDVSAALLDLARNHIRGIIADRKTQADIGEAQGA' A
#
# COMPACT_ATOMS: atom_id res chain seq x y z
N MET A 1 7.62 -5.68 -14.85
CA MET A 1 6.62 -4.62 -15.07
C MET A 1 6.93 -3.47 -14.14
N SER A 2 6.80 -2.22 -14.61
CA SER A 2 7.03 -1.01 -13.83
C SER A 2 5.70 -0.33 -13.50
N ILE A 3 5.53 0.10 -12.25
CA ILE A 3 4.40 0.94 -11.82
C ILE A 3 4.59 2.33 -12.44
N GLN A 4 3.59 2.82 -13.15
CA GLN A 4 3.61 4.19 -13.68
C GLN A 4 2.95 5.15 -12.69
N PRO A 5 3.38 6.43 -12.64
CA PRO A 5 2.69 7.44 -11.85
C PRO A 5 1.25 7.61 -12.35
N PRO A 6 0.30 7.93 -11.46
CA PRO A 6 -1.08 8.22 -11.87
C PRO A 6 -1.07 9.43 -12.81
N ARG A 7 -1.86 9.33 -13.88
CA ARG A 7 -2.05 10.40 -14.87
C ARG A 7 -3.10 11.39 -14.37
N LEU A 8 -4.06 10.92 -13.59
CA LEU A 8 -5.12 11.74 -13.03
C LEU A 8 -4.60 12.64 -11.89
N PRO A 9 -5.02 13.92 -11.86
CA PRO A 9 -4.58 14.86 -10.84
C PRO A 9 -5.15 14.49 -9.47
N GLU A 10 -4.49 14.97 -8.42
CA GLU A 10 -4.96 14.81 -7.04
C GLU A 10 -6.39 15.37 -6.87
N GLY A 11 -7.22 14.66 -6.12
CA GLY A 11 -8.64 14.99 -5.94
C GLY A 11 -9.58 14.48 -7.04
N HIS A 12 -9.07 13.96 -8.16
CA HIS A 12 -9.92 13.33 -9.17
C HIS A 12 -10.58 12.04 -8.63
N PRO A 13 -11.90 11.84 -8.80
CA PRO A 13 -12.62 10.70 -8.22
C PRO A 13 -12.04 9.35 -8.61
N ASP A 14 -11.59 9.21 -9.86
CA ASP A 14 -11.05 7.95 -10.38
C ASP A 14 -9.55 7.75 -10.16
N ARG A 15 -8.85 8.70 -9.53
CA ARG A 15 -7.39 8.57 -9.35
C ARG A 15 -7.03 7.36 -8.50
N SER A 16 -7.86 7.03 -7.52
CA SER A 16 -7.68 5.84 -6.67
C SER A 16 -7.81 4.55 -7.48
N ILE A 17 -8.73 4.50 -8.45
CA ILE A 17 -8.93 3.36 -9.36
C ILE A 17 -7.73 3.23 -10.29
N GLU A 18 -7.23 4.34 -10.83
CA GLU A 18 -6.03 4.32 -11.67
C GLU A 18 -4.80 3.77 -10.92
N CYS A 19 -4.62 4.18 -9.66
CA CYS A 19 -3.53 3.65 -8.83
C CYS A 19 -3.68 2.14 -8.60
N GLN A 20 -4.90 1.66 -8.36
CA GLN A 20 -5.18 0.23 -8.20
C GLN A 20 -4.83 -0.55 -9.48
N PHE A 21 -5.25 -0.04 -10.65
CA PHE A 21 -4.97 -0.68 -11.94
C PHE A 21 -3.46 -0.84 -12.21
N GLN A 22 -2.64 0.13 -11.79
CA GLN A 22 -1.18 0.04 -11.94
C GLN A 22 -0.54 -1.01 -11.03
N ILE A 23 -1.11 -1.25 -9.84
CA ILE A 23 -0.55 -2.15 -8.83
C ILE A 23 -1.09 -3.59 -8.99
N GLU A 24 -2.32 -3.75 -9.51
CA GLU A 24 -3.01 -5.03 -9.64
C GLU A 24 -2.16 -6.15 -10.30
N PRO A 25 -1.42 -5.93 -11.40
CA PRO A 25 -0.63 -6.99 -12.01
C PRO A 25 0.46 -7.55 -11.07
N LEU A 26 1.06 -6.69 -10.24
CA LEU A 26 2.07 -7.11 -9.26
C LEU A 26 1.42 -7.79 -8.07
N PHE A 27 0.26 -7.31 -7.63
CA PHE A 27 -0.54 -7.95 -6.59
C PHE A 27 -0.90 -9.39 -6.98
N GLN A 28 -1.45 -9.57 -8.19
CA GLN A 28 -1.80 -10.90 -8.72
C GLN A 28 -0.57 -11.80 -8.88
N ALA A 29 0.59 -11.25 -9.28
CA ALA A 29 1.83 -12.01 -9.36
C ALA A 29 2.29 -12.54 -7.99
N ILE A 30 2.05 -11.80 -6.90
CA ILE A 30 2.34 -12.27 -5.53
C ILE A 30 1.37 -13.38 -5.13
N VAL A 31 0.07 -13.18 -5.37
CA VAL A 31 -0.97 -14.18 -5.09
C VAL A 31 -0.65 -15.50 -5.79
N HIS A 32 -0.41 -15.46 -7.10
CA HIS A 32 -0.09 -16.66 -7.88
C HIS A 32 1.16 -17.38 -7.38
N LYS A 33 2.21 -16.65 -6.98
CA LYS A 33 3.43 -17.26 -6.45
C LYS A 33 3.20 -17.95 -5.12
N ALA A 34 2.41 -17.36 -4.23
CA ALA A 34 2.11 -17.94 -2.93
C ALA A 34 1.23 -19.19 -3.06
N LEU A 35 0.20 -19.14 -3.91
CA LEU A 35 -0.62 -20.31 -4.23
C LEU A 35 0.20 -21.44 -4.87
N ALA A 36 1.10 -21.12 -5.81
CA ALA A 36 2.01 -22.10 -6.41
C ALA A 36 2.99 -22.71 -5.40
N ALA A 37 3.26 -22.04 -4.28
CA ALA A 37 4.05 -22.55 -3.16
C ALA A 37 3.22 -23.41 -2.18
N GLY A 38 1.94 -23.65 -2.47
CA GLY A 38 1.05 -24.49 -1.67
C GLY A 38 0.30 -23.76 -0.54
N TRP A 39 0.29 -22.43 -0.53
CA TRP A 39 -0.50 -21.65 0.44
C TRP A 39 -1.98 -21.73 0.08
N THR A 40 -2.85 -21.62 1.08
CA THR A 40 -4.29 -21.48 0.84
C THR A 40 -4.65 -20.04 0.44
N GLU A 41 -5.78 -19.84 -0.23
CA GLU A 41 -6.26 -18.49 -0.57
C GLU A 41 -6.49 -17.63 0.68
N ASP A 42 -6.94 -18.23 1.78
CA ASP A 42 -7.14 -17.57 3.06
C ASP A 42 -5.80 -17.07 3.65
N ASP A 43 -4.76 -17.92 3.64
CA ASP A 43 -3.44 -17.55 4.14
C ASP A 43 -2.83 -16.40 3.33
N VAL A 44 -2.95 -16.47 2.00
CA VAL A 44 -2.45 -15.41 1.10
C VAL A 44 -3.19 -14.09 1.37
N SER A 45 -4.52 -14.15 1.47
CA SER A 45 -5.36 -12.98 1.71
C SER A 45 -5.07 -12.34 3.07
N ALA A 46 -4.97 -13.14 4.13
CA ALA A 46 -4.64 -12.68 5.47
C ALA A 46 -3.26 -12.01 5.49
N ALA A 47 -2.24 -12.64 4.91
CA ALA A 47 -0.89 -12.11 4.85
C ALA A 47 -0.82 -10.77 4.11
N LEU A 48 -1.45 -10.67 2.93
CA LEU A 48 -1.47 -9.42 2.14
C LEU A 48 -2.20 -8.29 2.88
N LEU A 49 -3.31 -8.60 3.55
CA LEU A 49 -4.06 -7.64 4.34
C LEU A 49 -3.25 -7.12 5.54
N ASP A 50 -2.55 -8.00 6.24
CA ASP A 50 -1.72 -7.62 7.38
C ASP A 50 -0.50 -6.81 6.96
N LEU A 51 0.14 -7.15 5.83
CA LEU A 51 1.20 -6.33 5.25
C LEU A 51 0.71 -4.92 4.89
N ALA A 52 -0.46 -4.81 4.25
CA ALA A 52 -1.04 -3.50 3.91
C ALA A 52 -1.36 -2.68 5.16
N ARG A 53 -1.98 -3.30 6.18
CA ARG A 53 -2.27 -2.65 7.47
C ARG A 53 -1.00 -2.17 8.16
N ASN A 54 0.04 -3.00 8.23
CA ASN A 54 1.30 -2.65 8.88
C ASN A 54 2.00 -1.50 8.16
N HIS A 55 1.97 -1.48 6.83
CA HIS A 55 2.51 -0.36 6.05
C HIS A 55 1.78 0.96 6.35
N ILE A 56 0.45 0.94 6.37
CA ILE A 56 -0.37 2.12 6.70
C ILE A 56 -0.09 2.61 8.13
N ARG A 57 0.02 1.68 9.10
CA ARG A 57 0.37 2.01 10.49
C ARG A 57 1.73 2.69 10.57
N GLY A 58 2.73 2.22 9.82
CA GLY A 58 4.04 2.85 9.71
C GLY A 58 3.95 4.29 9.23
N ILE A 59 3.25 4.53 8.11
CA ILE A 59 3.04 5.89 7.57
C ILE A 59 2.39 6.83 8.60
N ILE A 60 1.39 6.35 9.33
CA ILE A 60 0.70 7.14 10.35
C ILE A 60 1.62 7.45 11.52
N ALA A 61 2.37 6.45 12.01
CA ALA A 61 3.33 6.62 13.09
C ALA A 61 4.43 7.63 12.71
N ASP A 62 4.99 7.52 11.51
CA ASP A 62 6.01 8.43 11.01
C ASP A 62 5.50 9.87 10.93
N ARG A 63 4.28 10.07 10.42
CA ARG A 63 3.65 11.41 10.38
C ARG A 63 3.43 12.00 11.77
N LYS A 64 3.01 11.19 12.74
CA LYS A 64 2.84 11.63 14.14
C LYS A 64 4.19 12.06 14.72
N THR A 65 5.24 11.27 14.54
CA THR A 65 6.59 11.62 15.00
C THR A 65 7.11 12.90 14.35
N GLN A 66 6.87 13.12 13.05
CA GLN A 66 7.26 14.36 12.37
C GLN A 66 6.52 15.59 12.93
N ALA A 67 5.23 15.47 13.25
CA ALA A 67 4.48 16.54 13.89
C ALA A 67 5.02 16.87 15.30
N ASP A 68 5.25 15.84 16.13
CA ASP A 68 5.74 16.00 17.50
C ASP A 68 7.16 16.63 17.53
N ILE A 69 8.03 16.32 16.55
CA ILE A 69 9.35 16.96 16.40
C ILE A 69 9.23 18.42 15.95
N GLY A 70 8.32 18.73 15.02
CA GLY A 70 8.10 20.09 14.55
C GLY A 70 7.61 21.04 15.65
N GLU A 71 6.76 20.54 16.55
CA GLU A 71 6.28 21.29 17.72
C GLU A 71 7.40 21.54 18.76
N ALA A 72 8.27 20.55 18.98
CA ALA A 72 9.40 20.67 19.91
C ALA A 72 10.52 21.61 19.41
N GLN A 73 10.60 21.89 18.11
CA GLN A 73 11.60 22.79 17.51
C GLN A 73 11.09 24.22 17.28
N GLY A 74 9.80 24.48 17.54
CA GLY A 74 9.15 25.79 17.38
C GLY A 74 8.75 26.49 18.67
N ALA A 75 9.10 25.93 19.84
CA ALA A 75 8.88 26.51 21.18
C ALA A 75 10.20 27.00 21.80
#